data_AF-A0A2I0DC83-F1
#
_entry.id   AF-A0A2I0DC83-F1
#
_cell.length_a   1.000
_cell.length_b   1.000
_cell.length_c   1.000
_cell.angle_alpha   90.00
_cell.angle_beta   90.00
_cell.angle_gamma   90.00
#
_symmetry.space_group_name_H-M   'P 1'
#
loop_
_entity.id
_entity.type
_entity.pdbx_description
1 polymer ?
#
loop_
_entity_poly.entity_id
_entity_poly.type
_entity_poly.pdbx_seq_one_letter_code
_entity_poly.pdbx_strand_id
1 'polypeptide(L)'
;KNDFNLKQVPFGLHLLRKHKTKTIALVESEKTACLMSTFMPNFIWLAIGSCQNLTYNMLSEIKTREVVLFPDAGKFDLWASKIQDLPKSNFYEVSDLLHLKSTEEEKRKDFDIADYCLRAYLNEI
;
A
#
# COMPACT_ATOMS: atom_id res chain seq x y z
N LYS A 1 -8.35 29.97 17.20
CA LYS A 1 -8.52 29.13 15.98
C LYS A 1 -7.17 28.64 15.44
N ASN A 2 -6.16 28.44 16.30
CA ASN A 2 -4.76 28.20 15.91
C ASN A 2 -4.20 26.82 16.33
N ASP A 3 -5.00 25.96 16.96
CA ASP A 3 -4.57 24.64 17.44
C ASP A 3 -5.11 23.48 16.58
N PHE A 4 -5.18 23.66 15.27
CA PHE A 4 -5.54 22.56 14.37
C PHE A 4 -4.28 21.75 14.04
N ASN A 5 -4.23 20.49 14.51
CA ASN A 5 -3.17 19.56 14.16
C ASN A 5 -3.45 18.92 12.79
N LEU A 6 -2.97 19.56 11.71
CA LEU A 6 -2.98 18.96 10.38
C LEU A 6 -1.85 17.92 10.29
N LYS A 7 -2.21 16.65 10.47
CA LYS A 7 -1.30 15.52 10.24
C LYS A 7 -1.88 14.59 9.18
N GLN A 8 -1.20 14.49 8.05
CA GLN A 8 -1.50 13.47 7.05
C GLN A 8 -1.13 12.09 7.60
N VAL A 9 -2.04 11.14 7.42
CA VAL A 9 -1.89 9.75 7.86
C VAL A 9 -2.43 8.83 6.78
N PRO A 10 -2.00 7.55 6.75
CA PRO A 10 -2.55 6.59 5.81
C PRO A 10 -4.05 6.41 6.00
N PHE A 11 -4.77 6.32 4.90
CA PHE A 11 -6.14 5.83 4.91
C PHE A 11 -6.15 4.45 5.57
N GLY A 12 -7.15 4.19 6.43
CA GLY A 12 -7.26 2.93 7.17
C GLY A 12 -6.41 2.81 8.44
N LEU A 13 -5.58 3.81 8.79
CA LEU A 13 -4.68 3.73 9.96
C LEU A 13 -5.42 3.38 11.27
N HIS A 14 -6.66 3.82 11.40
CA HIS A 14 -7.53 3.53 12.56
C HIS A 14 -7.76 2.03 12.80
N LEU A 15 -7.59 1.17 11.78
CA LEU A 15 -7.76 -0.28 11.86
C LEU A 15 -6.64 -0.97 12.67
N LEU A 16 -5.45 -0.36 12.76
CA LEU A 16 -4.32 -0.92 13.51
C LEU A 16 -4.62 -1.10 15.00
N ARG A 17 -5.52 -0.27 15.56
CA ARG A 17 -5.94 -0.36 16.96
C ARG A 17 -6.69 -1.66 17.27
N LYS A 18 -7.45 -2.18 16.30
CA LYS A 18 -8.23 -3.41 16.44
C LYS A 18 -7.42 -4.66 16.13
N HIS A 19 -6.42 -4.55 15.25
CA HIS A 19 -5.65 -5.68 14.75
C HIS A 19 -4.16 -5.49 15.04
N LYS A 20 -3.69 -6.02 16.17
CA LYS A 20 -2.33 -5.78 16.70
C LYS A 20 -1.20 -6.55 16.01
N THR A 21 -1.49 -7.65 15.33
CA THR A 21 -0.48 -8.56 14.74
C THR A 21 -0.62 -8.76 13.24
N LYS A 22 -1.76 -8.38 12.67
CA LYS A 22 -2.08 -8.64 11.26
C LYS A 22 -1.15 -7.86 10.32
N THR A 23 -0.60 -8.51 9.29
CA THR A 23 0.31 -7.85 8.34
C THR A 23 -0.38 -6.68 7.64
N ILE A 24 0.36 -5.59 7.46
CA ILE A 24 -0.13 -4.39 6.78
C ILE A 24 0.21 -4.51 5.30
N ALA A 25 -0.77 -4.29 4.44
CA ALA A 25 -0.58 -4.14 3.01
C ALA A 25 -0.77 -2.66 2.65
N LEU A 26 0.22 -2.06 2.00
CA LEU A 26 0.22 -0.63 1.71
C LEU A 26 0.17 -0.40 0.19
N VAL A 27 -0.82 0.36 -0.25
CA VAL A 27 -1.11 0.67 -1.67
C VAL A 27 -1.14 2.17 -1.90
N GLU A 28 -1.12 2.59 -3.17
CA GLU A 28 -1.19 4.02 -3.50
C GLU A 28 -2.57 4.60 -3.20
N SER A 29 -3.65 4.02 -3.73
CA SER A 29 -4.99 4.62 -3.68
C SER A 29 -5.93 3.99 -2.65
N GLU A 30 -6.84 4.80 -2.11
CA GLU A 30 -7.89 4.38 -1.18
C GLU A 30 -8.86 3.39 -1.85
N LYS A 31 -9.13 3.57 -3.15
CA LYS A 31 -9.95 2.65 -3.96
C LYS A 31 -9.39 1.22 -3.87
N THR A 32 -8.09 1.09 -4.13
CA THR A 32 -7.38 -0.20 -4.09
C THR A 32 -7.46 -0.80 -2.69
N ALA A 33 -7.21 0.00 -1.64
CA ALA A 33 -7.27 -0.50 -0.26
C ALA A 33 -8.66 -1.04 0.12
N CYS A 34 -9.73 -0.35 -0.29
CA CYS A 34 -11.11 -0.78 -0.06
C CYS A 34 -11.42 -2.11 -0.77
N LEU A 35 -11.13 -2.21 -2.07
CA LEU A 35 -11.37 -3.44 -2.84
C LEU A 35 -10.59 -4.62 -2.27
N MET A 36 -9.31 -4.41 -1.98
CA MET A 36 -8.44 -5.45 -1.48
C MET A 36 -8.78 -5.91 -0.06
N SER A 37 -9.40 -5.06 0.76
CA SER A 37 -9.95 -5.49 2.05
C SER A 37 -11.03 -6.57 1.92
N THR A 38 -11.68 -6.65 0.75
CA THR A 38 -12.65 -7.69 0.41
C THR A 38 -11.98 -8.92 -0.20
N PHE A 39 -11.07 -8.72 -1.16
CA PHE A 39 -10.39 -9.84 -1.84
C PHE A 39 -9.37 -10.57 -0.97
N MET A 40 -8.65 -9.84 -0.13
CA MET A 40 -7.57 -10.35 0.72
C MET A 40 -7.77 -9.85 2.16
N PRO A 41 -8.80 -10.37 2.87
CA PRO A 41 -9.15 -9.92 4.21
C PRO A 41 -8.13 -10.34 5.26
N ASN A 42 -7.06 -11.06 4.90
CA ASN A 42 -5.98 -11.43 5.82
C ASN A 42 -4.95 -10.33 6.04
N PHE A 43 -4.97 -9.25 5.25
CA PHE A 43 -4.16 -8.05 5.47
C PHE A 43 -4.97 -6.91 6.09
N ILE A 44 -4.27 -5.91 6.64
CA ILE A 44 -4.83 -4.57 6.86
C ILE A 44 -4.38 -3.70 5.70
N TRP A 45 -5.32 -3.32 4.84
CA TRP A 45 -5.04 -2.48 3.68
C TRP A 45 -5.04 -1.01 4.06
N LEU A 46 -3.90 -0.35 3.85
CA LEU A 46 -3.71 1.09 4.03
C LEU A 46 -3.37 1.74 2.70
N ALA A 47 -3.78 2.99 2.51
CA ALA A 47 -3.40 3.78 1.34
C ALA A 47 -2.69 5.07 1.72
N ILE A 48 -1.75 5.50 0.88
CA ILE A 48 -0.96 6.73 1.08
C ILE A 48 -1.36 7.89 0.16
N GLY A 49 -2.31 7.67 -0.74
CA GLY A 49 -2.86 8.67 -1.69
C GLY A 49 -1.94 9.04 -2.86
N SER A 50 -0.63 8.77 -2.76
CA SER A 50 0.34 8.99 -3.83
C SER A 50 1.67 8.30 -3.50
N CYS A 51 2.40 7.82 -4.52
CA CYS A 51 3.77 7.34 -4.35
C CYS A 51 4.71 8.37 -3.71
N GLN A 52 4.43 9.68 -3.84
CA GLN A 52 5.21 10.76 -3.22
C GLN A 52 5.05 10.75 -1.69
N ASN A 53 3.92 10.27 -1.18
CA ASN A 53 3.63 10.20 0.25
C ASN A 53 4.26 8.99 0.93
N LEU A 54 4.94 8.10 0.21
CA LEU A 54 5.74 7.03 0.81
C LEU A 54 6.98 7.63 1.48
N THR A 55 6.81 8.12 2.69
CA THR A 55 7.79 8.90 3.46
C THR A 55 7.79 8.48 4.92
N TYR A 56 8.86 8.82 5.62
CA TYR A 56 8.95 8.61 7.07
C TYR A 56 7.76 9.18 7.84
N ASN A 57 7.40 10.44 7.56
CA ASN A 57 6.36 11.15 8.29
C ASN A 57 4.98 10.49 8.12
N MET A 58 4.66 10.05 6.89
CA MET A 58 3.41 9.37 6.59
C MET A 58 3.28 8.06 7.37
N LEU A 59 4.37 7.30 7.53
CA LEU A 59 4.36 6.01 8.22
C LEU A 59 4.76 6.11 9.71
N SER A 60 4.98 7.31 10.24
CA SER A 60 5.51 7.53 11.60
C SER A 60 4.66 6.95 12.74
N GLU A 61 3.35 6.76 12.49
CA GLU A 61 2.40 6.17 13.42
C GLU A 61 2.36 4.64 13.37
N ILE A 62 2.98 4.02 12.37
CA ILE A 62 3.08 2.57 12.22
C ILE A 62 4.37 2.13 12.90
N LYS A 63 4.27 1.30 13.95
CA LYS A 63 5.43 0.85 14.74
C LYS A 63 5.36 -0.63 15.02
N THR A 64 6.50 -1.32 14.94
CA THR A 64 6.64 -2.76 15.24
C THR A 64 5.66 -3.61 14.43
N ARG A 65 5.60 -3.37 13.11
CA ARG A 65 4.73 -4.09 12.17
C ARG A 65 5.51 -4.68 11.01
N GLU A 66 4.94 -5.74 10.44
CA GLU A 66 5.26 -6.20 9.10
C GLU A 66 4.40 -5.43 8.09
N VAL A 67 5.07 -4.82 7.11
CA VAL A 67 4.45 -3.98 6.08
C VAL A 67 4.88 -4.48 4.71
N VAL A 68 3.94 -5.01 3.95
CA VAL A 68 4.13 -5.37 2.55
C VAL A 68 3.64 -4.20 1.69
N LEU A 69 4.53 -3.70 0.85
CA LEU A 69 4.30 -2.61 -0.07
C LEU A 69 3.82 -3.21 -1.41
N PHE A 70 2.67 -2.78 -1.88
CA PHE A 70 2.08 -3.19 -3.16
C PHE A 70 2.06 -1.98 -4.12
N PRO A 71 3.20 -1.68 -4.77
CA PRO A 71 3.29 -0.58 -5.74
C PRO A 71 2.47 -0.91 -6.99
N ASP A 72 1.99 0.10 -7.70
CA ASP A 72 1.46 -0.08 -9.06
C ASP A 72 2.53 -0.70 -9.97
N ALA A 73 2.11 -1.34 -11.06
CA ALA A 73 2.93 -2.18 -11.93
C ALA A 73 4.27 -1.53 -12.39
N GLY A 74 4.29 -0.22 -12.62
CA GLY A 74 5.48 0.54 -13.05
C GLY A 74 6.30 1.17 -11.92
N LYS A 75 5.91 1.00 -10.64
CA LYS A 75 6.44 1.77 -9.51
C LYS A 75 7.30 0.94 -8.54
N PHE A 76 7.62 -0.31 -8.89
CA PHE A 76 8.41 -1.22 -8.05
C PHE A 76 9.76 -0.62 -7.63
N ASP A 77 10.61 -0.26 -8.61
CA ASP A 77 11.96 0.26 -8.33
C ASP A 77 11.91 1.56 -7.52
N LEU A 78 10.93 2.41 -7.81
CA LEU A 78 10.70 3.65 -7.08
C LEU A 78 10.41 3.37 -5.60
N TRP A 79 9.50 2.45 -5.30
CA TRP A 79 9.13 2.12 -3.92
C TRP A 79 10.27 1.38 -3.20
N ALA A 80 10.96 0.48 -3.89
CA ALA A 80 12.13 -0.22 -3.34
C ALA A 80 13.23 0.76 -2.92
N SER A 81 13.51 1.77 -3.75
CA SER A 81 14.52 2.80 -3.44
C SER A 81 14.19 3.63 -2.18
N LYS A 82 12.90 3.74 -1.82
CA LYS A 82 12.42 4.54 -0.68
C LYS A 82 12.44 3.80 0.64
N ILE A 83 12.58 2.46 0.66
CA ILE A 83 12.53 1.66 1.89
C ILE A 83 13.54 2.15 2.93
N GLN A 84 14.75 2.51 2.49
CA GLN A 84 15.83 2.95 3.38
C GLN A 84 15.47 4.20 4.21
N ASP A 85 14.54 5.02 3.71
CA ASP A 85 14.11 6.26 4.32
C ASP A 85 12.86 6.08 5.21
N LEU A 86 12.30 4.87 5.30
CA LEU A 86 11.11 4.57 6.09
C LEU A 86 11.45 4.31 7.57
N PRO A 87 10.44 4.36 8.49
CA PRO A 87 10.68 4.12 9.90
C PRO A 87 11.24 2.73 10.17
N LYS A 88 12.48 2.66 10.67
CA LYS A 88 13.22 1.41 10.95
C LYS A 88 12.61 0.53 12.04
N SER A 89 11.55 0.98 12.71
CA SER A 89 10.80 0.20 13.70
C SER A 89 9.92 -0.88 13.06
N ASN A 90 9.79 -0.92 11.74
CA ASN A 90 8.96 -1.87 11.00
C ASN A 90 9.81 -2.71 10.06
N PHE A 91 9.30 -3.88 9.69
CA PHE A 91 9.82 -4.68 8.60
C PHE A 91 9.08 -4.31 7.31
N TYR A 92 9.82 -4.05 6.23
CA TYR A 92 9.26 -3.71 4.93
C TYR A 92 9.67 -4.72 3.87
N GLU A 93 8.73 -5.09 3.02
CA GLU A 93 8.95 -5.90 1.83
C GLU A 93 8.20 -5.25 0.66
N VAL A 94 8.85 -5.10 -0.51
CA VAL A 94 8.13 -4.70 -1.73
C VAL A 94 7.68 -5.94 -2.46
N SER A 95 6.39 -6.05 -2.73
CA SER A 95 5.85 -7.10 -3.57
C SER A 95 6.30 -6.88 -5.02
N ASP A 96 7.00 -7.86 -5.57
CA ASP A 96 7.39 -7.95 -6.98
C ASP A 96 6.28 -8.52 -7.87
N LEU A 97 5.14 -8.89 -7.29
CA LEU A 97 4.02 -9.56 -7.98
C LEU A 97 3.60 -8.80 -9.24
N LEU A 98 3.35 -7.49 -9.12
CA LEU A 98 2.92 -6.67 -10.25
C LEU A 98 4.09 -6.35 -11.18
N HIS A 99 5.31 -6.22 -10.65
CA HIS A 99 6.49 -6.00 -11.48
C HIS A 99 6.74 -7.16 -12.44
N LEU A 100 6.58 -8.39 -11.97
CA LEU A 100 6.80 -9.62 -12.74
C LEU A 100 5.61 -10.00 -13.64
N LYS A 101 4.39 -9.74 -13.20
CA LYS A 101 3.17 -10.15 -13.93
C LYS A 101 2.73 -9.15 -15.00
N SER A 102 3.05 -7.87 -14.84
CA SER A 102 2.54 -6.82 -15.71
C SER A 102 3.23 -6.76 -17.07
N THR A 103 2.43 -6.54 -18.10
CA THR A 103 2.91 -6.13 -19.42
C THR A 103 3.34 -4.67 -19.43
N GLU A 104 4.14 -4.26 -20.41
CA GLU A 104 4.54 -2.85 -20.57
C GLU A 104 3.34 -1.91 -20.78
N GLU A 105 2.24 -2.40 -21.36
CA GLU A 105 1.01 -1.63 -21.49
C GLU A 105 0.33 -1.42 -20.13
N GLU A 106 0.27 -2.45 -19.29
CA GLU A 106 -0.31 -2.36 -17.94
C GLU A 106 0.52 -1.46 -17.02
N LYS A 107 1.85 -1.49 -17.16
CA LYS A 107 2.74 -0.54 -16.47
C LYS A 107 2.44 0.90 -16.87
N ARG A 108 2.23 1.18 -18.16
CA ARG A 108 1.85 2.52 -18.66
C ARG A 108 0.46 2.98 -18.22
N LYS A 109 -0.42 2.04 -17.88
CA LYS A 109 -1.77 2.31 -17.38
C LYS A 109 -1.84 2.37 -15.85
N ASP A 110 -0.69 2.30 -15.16
CA ASP A 110 -0.60 2.29 -13.69
C ASP A 110 -1.50 1.22 -13.04
N PHE A 111 -1.48 0.01 -13.61
CA PHE A 111 -2.27 -1.10 -13.07
C PHE A 111 -1.92 -1.40 -11.61
N ASP A 112 -2.94 -1.52 -10.77
CA ASP A 112 -2.82 -1.85 -9.35
C ASP A 112 -3.26 -3.30 -9.07
N ILE A 113 -3.06 -3.76 -7.83
CA ILE A 113 -3.39 -5.14 -7.46
C ILE A 113 -4.89 -5.44 -7.52
N ALA A 114 -5.73 -4.42 -7.34
CA ALA A 114 -7.17 -4.58 -7.41
C ALA A 114 -7.64 -4.81 -8.85
N ASP A 115 -6.98 -4.21 -9.85
CA ASP A 115 -7.28 -4.45 -11.26
C ASP A 115 -7.09 -5.94 -11.63
N TYR A 116 -6.00 -6.56 -11.15
CA TYR A 116 -5.78 -8.00 -11.34
C TYR A 116 -6.79 -8.88 -10.60
N CYS A 117 -7.14 -8.51 -9.36
CA CYS A 117 -8.13 -9.25 -8.58
C CYS A 117 -9.52 -9.16 -9.21
N LEU A 118 -9.89 -7.99 -9.74
CA LEU A 118 -11.17 -7.77 -10.38
C LEU A 118 -11.28 -8.55 -11.69
N ARG A 119 -10.23 -8.52 -12.54
CA ARG A 119 -10.19 -9.34 -13.76
C ARG A 119 -10.31 -10.84 -13.46
N ALA A 120 -9.60 -11.31 -12.43
CA ALA A 120 -9.68 -12.70 -11.99
C ALA A 120 -11.11 -13.06 -11.52
N TYR A 121 -11.74 -12.16 -10.76
CA TYR A 121 -13.11 -12.35 -10.28
C TYR A 121 -14.15 -12.36 -11.41
N LEU A 122 -13.96 -11.54 -12.45
CA LEU A 122 -14.84 -11.46 -13.60
C LEU A 122 -14.62 -12.61 -14.62
N ASN A 123 -13.67 -13.52 -14.37
CA ASN A 123 -13.23 -14.57 -15.29
C ASN A 123 -12.71 -14.02 -16.64
N GLU A 124 -12.09 -12.85 -16.63
CA GLU A 124 -11.48 -12.20 -17.80
C GLU A 124 -9.99 -12.55 -17.96
N ILE A 125 -9.53 -13.64 -17.33
CA ILE A 125 -8.15 -14.15 -17.39
C ILE A 125 -8.15 -15.51 -18.08
#